data_AF-A0A435FE16-F1
#
_entry.id   AF-A0A435FE16-F1
#
_cell.length_a   1.000
_cell.length_b   1.000
_cell.length_c   1.000
_cell.angle_alpha   90.00
_cell.angle_beta   90.00
_cell.angle_gamma   90.00
#
_symmetry.space_group_name_H-M   'P 1'
#
loop_
_entity.id
_entity.type
_entity.pdbx_description
1 polymer ?
#
loop_
_entity_poly.entity_id
_entity_poly.type
_entity_poly.pdbx_seq_one_letter_code
_entity_poly.pdbx_strand_id
1 'polypeptide(L)' 'LQPGAPADLAVVDLDEPWIVSEGGLRSRSKNTCFEGARVQGKVLRTVVAGRTVFSA' A
#
# COMPACT_ATOMS: atom_id res chain seq x y z
N LEU A 1 -14.51 7.01 -8.66
CA LEU A 1 -15.51 6.05 -8.13
C LEU A 1 -16.82 6.29 -8.87
N GLN A 2 -17.41 5.24 -9.44
CA GLN A 2 -18.65 5.33 -10.22
C GLN A 2 -19.60 4.20 -9.80
N PRO A 3 -20.92 4.48 -9.66
CA PRO A 3 -21.90 3.43 -9.41
C PRO A 3 -21.86 2.33 -10.49
N GLY A 4 -21.92 1.07 -10.05
CA GLY A 4 -21.87 -0.10 -10.93
C GLY A 4 -20.46 -0.58 -11.32
N ALA A 5 -19.41 0.21 -11.06
CA ALA A 5 -18.03 -0.23 -11.22
C ALA A 5 -17.61 -1.17 -10.07
N PRO A 6 -16.66 -2.11 -10.30
CA PRO A 6 -16.05 -2.88 -9.23
C PRO A 6 -15.49 -1.99 -8.12
N ALA A 7 -15.69 -2.38 -6.87
CA ALA A 7 -15.19 -1.66 -5.71
C ALA A 7 -13.68 -1.91 -5.50
N ASP A 8 -12.89 -1.39 -6.43
CA ASP A 8 -11.43 -1.40 -6.41
C ASP A 8 -10.92 -0.04 -5.93
N LEU A 9 -10.34 0.00 -4.73
CA LEU A 9 -9.87 1.23 -4.11
C LEU A 9 -8.74 1.00 -3.12
N ALA A 10 -7.96 2.05 -2.86
CA ALA A 10 -6.96 2.09 -1.81
C ALA A 10 -7.26 3.25 -0.86
N VAL A 11 -7.11 3.01 0.44
CA VAL A 11 -7.13 4.03 1.48
C VAL A 11 -5.68 4.37 1.78
N VAL A 12 -5.32 5.65 1.62
CA VAL A 12 -3.96 6.15 1.79
C VAL A 12 -4.00 7.30 2.79
N ASP A 13 -3.19 7.21 3.84
CA ASP A 13 -2.84 8.36 4.66
C ASP A 13 -1.76 9.13 3.89
N LEU A 14 -2.05 10.36 3.47
CA LEU A 14 -1.10 11.17 2.70
C LEU A 14 -0.05 11.84 3.58
N ASP A 15 -0.31 11.96 4.89
CA ASP A 15 0.49 12.69 5.84
C ASP A 15 1.42 11.79 6.65
N GLU A 16 1.32 10.46 6.52
CA GLU A 16 2.22 9.50 7.18
C GLU A 16 3.57 9.33 6.41
N PRO A 17 4.70 9.85 6.93
CA PRO A 17 6.02 9.51 6.41
C PRO A 17 6.48 8.14 6.93
N TRP A 18 7.20 7.37 6.11
CA TRP A 18 7.80 6.12 6.54
C TRP A 18 9.08 5.78 5.77
N ILE A 19 9.87 4.85 6.33
CA ILE A 19 11.10 4.34 5.73
C ILE A 19 10.82 2.96 5.15
N VAL A 20 11.16 2.76 3.88
CA VAL A 20 11.11 1.44 3.25
C VAL A 20 12.15 0.54 3.94
N SER A 21 11.69 -0.60 4.43
CA SER A 21 12.53 -1.59 5.11
C SER A 21 12.27 -2.98 4.57
N GLU A 22 13.28 -3.84 4.66
CA GLU A 22 13.22 -5.22 4.20
C GLU A 22 12.02 -5.96 4.80
N GLY A 23 11.76 -5.73 6.09
CA GLY A 23 10.64 -6.33 6.83
C GLY A 23 9.26 -5.86 6.36
N GLY A 24 9.17 -4.67 5.75
CA GLY A 24 7.94 -4.13 5.17
C GLY A 24 7.63 -4.69 3.77
N LEU A 25 8.60 -5.28 3.08
CA LEU A 25 8.39 -5.80 1.73
C LEU A 25 7.66 -7.14 1.76
N ARG A 26 6.56 -7.26 1.03
CA ARG A 26 5.80 -8.52 0.90
C ARG A 26 6.28 -9.45 -0.22
N SER A 27 7.09 -8.93 -1.15
CA SER A 27 7.67 -9.73 -2.24
C SER A 27 8.50 -10.90 -1.70
N ARG A 28 8.60 -12.00 -2.46
CA ARG A 28 9.49 -13.13 -2.14
C ARG A 28 10.95 -12.71 -2.15
N SER A 29 11.35 -11.87 -3.11
CA SER A 29 12.66 -11.22 -3.12
C SER A 29 12.56 -9.88 -2.43
N LYS A 30 13.48 -9.63 -1.50
CA LYS A 30 13.57 -8.36 -0.76
C LYS A 30 14.55 -7.36 -1.40
N ASN A 31 15.14 -7.72 -2.54
CA ASN A 31 16.06 -6.82 -3.24
C ASN A 31 15.29 -5.65 -3.87
N THR A 32 15.55 -4.44 -3.39
CA THR A 32 14.94 -3.20 -3.89
C THR A 32 15.94 -2.05 -3.81
N CYS A 33 15.91 -1.14 -4.78
CA CYS A 33 16.68 0.11 -4.73
C CYS A 33 16.12 1.12 -3.73
N PHE A 34 14.94 0.84 -3.16
CA PHE A 34 14.27 1.72 -2.21
C PHE A 34 14.59 1.42 -0.75
N GLU A 35 15.40 0.41 -0.43
CA GLU A 35 15.73 0.09 0.97
C GLU A 35 16.34 1.31 1.69
N GLY A 36 15.79 1.68 2.83
CA GLY A 36 16.19 2.88 3.58
C GLY A 36 15.66 4.20 3.03
N ALA A 37 14.94 4.21 1.91
CA ALA A 37 14.35 5.41 1.35
C ALA A 37 13.22 5.93 2.24
N ARG A 38 13.19 7.26 2.46
CA ARG A 38 12.07 7.96 3.10
C ARG A 38 11.03 8.29 2.05
N VAL A 39 9.79 7.91 2.32
CA VAL A 39 8.64 8.17 1.44
C VAL A 39 7.51 8.80 2.25
N GLN A 40 6.64 9.52 1.53
CA GLN A 40 5.47 10.18 2.08
C GLN A 40 4.23 9.47 1.55
N GLY A 41 3.26 9.27 2.44
CA GLY A 41 2.02 8.61 2.12
C GLY A 41 2.11 7.11 2.32
N LYS A 42 1.16 6.56 3.10
CA LYS A 42 1.11 5.14 3.40
C LYS A 42 -0.26 4.56 3.06
N VAL A 43 -0.25 3.47 2.30
CA VAL A 43 -1.47 2.71 2.02
C VAL A 43 -1.88 1.99 3.30
N LEU A 44 -3.05 2.34 3.85
CA LEU A 44 -3.61 1.71 5.04
C LEU A 44 -4.43 0.46 4.68
N ARG A 45 -5.10 0.49 3.51
CA ARG A 45 -5.98 -0.61 3.08
C ARG A 45 -6.09 -0.66 1.56
N THR A 46 -6.13 -1.86 1.00
CA THR A 46 -6.50 -2.10 -0.40
C THR A 46 -7.73 -3.00 -0.47
N VAL A 47 -8.72 -2.58 -1.26
CA VAL A 47 -9.97 -3.29 -1.50
C VAL A 47 -10.05 -3.63 -2.98
N VAL A 48 -10.41 -4.88 -3.29
CA VAL A 48 -10.62 -5.38 -4.66
C VAL A 48 -11.96 -6.11 -4.72
N ALA A 49 -12.83 -5.68 -5.64
CA ALA A 49 -14.20 -6.14 -5.79
C ALA A 49 -14.95 -6.20 -4.44
N GLY A 50 -14.75 -5.18 -3.60
CA GLY A 50 -15.40 -5.05 -2.28
C GLY A 50 -14.74 -5.87 -1.15
N ARG A 51 -13.68 -6.65 -1.44
CA ARG A 51 -12.96 -7.44 -0.42
C ARG A 51 -11.66 -6.76 -0.04
N THR A 52 -11.39 -6.65 1.26
CA THR A 52 -10.09 -6.16 1.73
C THR A 52 -9.03 -7.22 1.46
N VAL A 53 -8.05 -6.89 0.62
CA VAL A 53 -6.92 -7.77 0.27
C VAL A 53 -5.62 -7.36 0.96
N PHE A 54 -5.57 -6.14 1.48
CA PHE A 54 -4.44 -5.62 2.25
C PHE A 54 -4.95 -4.73 3.38
N SER A 55 -4.35 -4.91 4.57
CA SER A 55 -4.36 -3.96 5.67
C SER A 55 -2.90 -3.82 6.14
N ALA A 56 -2.48 -2.58 6.37
CA ALA A 56 -1.18 -2.25 6.94
C ALA A 56 -1.08 -2.68 8.40
#